data_AF-A0A1E7KZ78-F1
#
_entry.id   AF-A0A1E7KZ78-F1
#
_cell.length_a   1.000
_cell.length_b   1.000
_cell.length_c   1.000
_cell.angle_alpha   90.00
_cell.angle_beta   90.00
_cell.angle_gamma   90.00
#
_symmetry.space_group_name_H-M   'P 1'
#
loop_
_entity.id
_entity.type
_entity.pdbx_description
1 polymer ?
#
loop_
_entity_poly.entity_id
_entity_poly.type
_entity_poly.pdbx_seq_one_letter_code
_entity_poly.pdbx_strand_id
1 'polypeptide(L)'
;MLRILFSSAVAVTLLASTLGPLLSYYRMADAGFVLILVALGACWLAVPLGLVVSSMTKRQRRERYERAYPNRDALVQHLDSAAIRAVRDSNGLVHAIRALRKQVPDVPIADARAVVESL
;
A
#
# COMPACT_ATOMS: atom_id res chain seq x y z
N MET A 1 -24.01 -44.30 -10.48
CA MET A 1 -24.48 -44.57 -9.10
C MET A 1 -23.44 -44.38 -8.00
N LEU A 2 -22.12 -44.34 -8.28
CA LEU A 2 -21.06 -44.20 -7.25
C LEU A 2 -20.87 -42.78 -6.65
N ARG A 3 -21.49 -41.74 -7.24
CA ARG A 3 -21.30 -40.33 -6.83
C ARG A 3 -22.15 -39.89 -5.64
N ILE A 4 -23.21 -40.61 -5.31
CA ILE A 4 -24.17 -40.19 -4.27
C ILE A 4 -23.71 -40.65 -2.87
N LEU A 5 -23.00 -41.79 -2.78
CA LEU A 5 -22.46 -42.31 -1.51
C LEU A 5 -21.27 -41.50 -0.98
N PHE A 6 -20.49 -40.84 -1.84
CA PHE A 6 -19.39 -39.96 -1.40
C PHE A 6 -19.90 -38.63 -0.80
N SER A 7 -21.10 -38.19 -1.16
CA SER A 7 -21.62 -36.91 -0.69
C SER A 7 -22.11 -36.94 0.76
N SER A 8 -22.63 -38.08 1.23
CA SER A 8 -23.13 -38.22 2.61
C SER A 8 -22.00 -38.44 3.62
N ALA A 9 -20.97 -39.22 3.25
CA ALA A 9 -19.81 -39.44 4.11
C ALA A 9 -19.01 -38.15 4.36
N VAL A 10 -18.88 -37.28 3.35
CA VAL A 10 -18.23 -35.96 3.46
C VAL A 10 -19.07 -34.98 4.29
N ALA A 11 -20.41 -35.03 4.18
CA ALA A 11 -21.28 -34.19 4.98
C ALA A 11 -21.25 -34.54 6.49
N VAL A 12 -21.19 -35.84 6.83
CA VAL A 12 -21.13 -36.30 8.23
C VAL A 12 -19.78 -35.99 8.87
N THR A 13 -18.68 -36.11 8.11
CA THR A 13 -17.34 -35.73 8.60
C THR A 13 -17.17 -34.21 8.75
N LEU A 14 -17.79 -33.40 7.88
CA LEU A 14 -17.82 -31.94 8.04
C LEU A 14 -18.66 -31.50 9.25
N LEU A 15 -19.79 -32.16 9.53
CA LEU A 15 -20.62 -31.85 10.71
C LEU A 15 -19.96 -32.29 12.03
N ALA A 16 -19.27 -33.43 12.05
CA ALA A 16 -18.52 -33.88 13.22
C ALA A 16 -17.30 -32.98 13.52
N SER A 17 -16.68 -32.40 12.48
CA SER A 17 -15.51 -31.52 12.61
C SER A 17 -15.86 -30.10 13.06
N THR A 18 -17.12 -29.67 12.96
CA THR A 18 -17.58 -28.35 13.43
C THR A 18 -18.19 -28.39 14.83
N LEU A 19 -18.81 -29.51 15.24
CA LEU A 19 -19.42 -29.65 16.57
C LEU A 19 -18.41 -29.91 17.69
N GLY A 20 -17.32 -30.65 17.44
CA GLY A 20 -16.26 -30.90 18.42
C GLY A 20 -15.56 -29.62 18.93
N PRO A 21 -15.11 -28.72 18.03
CA PRO A 21 -14.49 -27.46 18.43
C PRO A 21 -15.49 -26.52 19.12
N LEU A 22 -16.76 -26.48 18.72
CA LEU A 22 -17.77 -25.62 19.35
C LEU A 22 -18.06 -26.00 20.80
N LEU A 23 -18.10 -27.31 21.11
CA LEU A 23 -18.28 -27.80 22.48
C LEU A 23 -17.02 -27.66 23.35
N SER A 24 -15.81 -27.72 22.75
CA SER A 24 -14.56 -27.38 23.43
C SER A 24 -14.35 -25.87 23.60
N TYR A 25 -14.88 -25.03 22.70
CA TYR A 25 -14.78 -23.57 22.73
C TYR A 25 -15.58 -22.94 23.87
N TYR A 26 -16.73 -23.54 24.24
CA TYR A 26 -17.52 -23.07 25.38
C TYR A 26 -16.95 -23.48 26.74
N ARG A 27 -16.08 -24.49 26.81
CA ARG A 27 -15.58 -25.06 28.08
C ARG A 27 -14.21 -24.53 28.51
N MET A 28 -13.47 -23.86 27.63
CA MET A 28 -12.13 -23.28 27.91
C MET A 28 -12.03 -21.83 27.45
N ALA A 29 -13.02 -21.00 27.78
CA ALA A 29 -12.95 -19.57 27.55
C ALA A 29 -12.07 -18.89 28.62
N ASP A 30 -10.77 -19.16 28.59
CA ASP A 30 -9.79 -18.25 29.17
C ASP A 30 -9.87 -16.93 28.39
N ALA A 31 -10.10 -15.82 29.08
CA ALA A 31 -10.22 -14.48 28.48
C ALA A 31 -9.06 -14.15 27.51
N GLY A 32 -7.89 -14.76 27.71
CA GLY A 32 -6.73 -14.64 26.84
C GLY A 32 -6.94 -15.16 25.41
N PHE A 33 -7.68 -16.26 25.22
CA PHE A 33 -7.87 -16.84 23.88
C PHE A 33 -8.81 -15.98 23.01
N VAL A 34 -9.87 -15.43 23.61
CA VAL A 34 -10.78 -14.50 22.93
C VAL A 34 -10.06 -13.21 22.53
N LEU A 35 -9.19 -12.69 23.39
CA LEU A 35 -8.37 -11.51 23.07
C LEU A 35 -7.41 -11.77 21.89
N ILE A 36 -6.80 -12.95 21.82
CA ILE A 36 -5.91 -13.33 20.71
C ILE A 36 -6.67 -13.41 19.38
N LEU A 37 -7.87 -14.00 19.37
CA LEU A 37 -8.70 -14.08 18.16
C LEU A 37 -9.19 -12.71 17.68
N VAL A 38 -9.59 -11.83 18.61
CA VAL A 38 -9.96 -10.44 18.27
C VAL A 38 -8.76 -9.67 17.72
N ALA A 39 -7.57 -9.82 18.32
CA ALA A 39 -6.36 -9.17 17.83
C ALA A 39 -5.94 -9.67 16.43
N LEU A 40 -6.03 -10.98 16.18
CA LEU A 40 -5.76 -11.57 14.86
C LEU A 40 -6.77 -11.08 13.80
N GLY A 41 -8.06 -11.05 14.14
CA GLY A 41 -9.10 -10.53 13.26
C GLY A 41 -8.91 -9.04 12.94
N ALA A 42 -8.55 -8.23 13.94
CA ALA A 42 -8.24 -6.82 13.75
C ALA A 42 -7.00 -6.61 12.87
N CYS A 43 -5.96 -7.42 13.03
CA CYS A 43 -4.74 -7.36 12.22
C CYS A 43 -5.04 -7.71 10.75
N TRP A 44 -5.86 -8.73 10.52
CA TRP A 44 -6.30 -9.13 9.18
C TRP A 44 -7.10 -8.07 8.43
N LEU A 45 -7.86 -7.23 9.14
CA LEU A 45 -8.58 -6.11 8.54
C LEU A 45 -7.69 -4.87 8.34
N ALA A 46 -6.72 -4.63 9.23
CA ALA A 46 -5.85 -3.46 9.15
C ALA A 46 -4.91 -3.47 7.94
N VAL A 47 -4.38 -4.65 7.57
CA VAL A 47 -3.47 -4.81 6.42
C VAL A 47 -4.10 -4.38 5.08
N PRO A 48 -5.27 -4.90 4.66
CA PRO A 48 -5.90 -4.48 3.41
C PRO A 48 -6.35 -3.01 3.44
N LEU A 49 -6.81 -2.51 4.60
CA LEU A 49 -7.14 -1.09 4.78
C LEU A 49 -5.91 -0.18 4.55
N GLY A 50 -4.76 -0.55 5.11
CA GLY A 50 -3.51 0.18 4.90
C GLY A 50 -3.08 0.22 3.42
N LEU A 51 -3.27 -0.88 2.70
CA LEU A 51 -2.97 -0.95 1.26
C LEU A 51 -3.91 -0.05 0.43
N VAL A 52 -5.21 -0.01 0.76
CA VAL A 52 -6.18 0.86 0.08
C VAL A 52 -5.89 2.33 0.34
N VAL A 53 -5.59 2.71 1.59
CA VAL A 53 -5.22 4.10 1.92
C VAL A 53 -3.91 4.50 1.23
N SER A 54 -2.92 3.60 1.18
CA SER A 54 -1.67 3.84 0.45
C SER A 54 -1.88 4.03 -1.05
N SER A 55 -2.76 3.23 -1.68
CA SER A 55 -3.04 3.36 -3.11
C SER A 55 -3.82 4.64 -3.42
N MET A 56 -4.80 5.00 -2.58
CA MET A 56 -5.57 6.24 -2.73
C MET A 56 -4.69 7.48 -2.56
N THR A 57 -3.82 7.51 -1.56
CA THR A 57 -2.90 8.65 -1.34
C THR A 57 -1.92 8.82 -2.50
N LYS A 58 -1.38 7.72 -3.07
CA LYS A 58 -0.56 7.77 -4.29
C LYS A 58 -1.34 8.32 -5.47
N ARG A 59 -2.57 7.86 -5.67
CA ARG A 59 -3.45 8.32 -6.74
C ARG A 59 -3.78 9.81 -6.62
N GLN A 60 -4.15 10.26 -5.43
CA GLN A 60 -4.43 11.69 -5.18
C GLN A 60 -3.22 12.58 -5.41
N ARG A 61 -2.01 12.15 -4.99
CA ARG A 61 -0.77 12.90 -5.27
C ARG A 61 -0.51 13.02 -6.77
N ARG A 62 -0.69 11.91 -7.51
CA ARG A 62 -0.53 11.88 -8.96
C ARG A 62 -1.54 12.80 -9.65
N GLU A 63 -2.81 12.73 -9.27
CA GLU A 63 -3.85 13.60 -9.83
C GLU A 63 -3.59 15.09 -9.53
N ARG A 64 -3.10 15.43 -8.33
CA ARG A 64 -2.70 16.82 -8.03
C ARG A 64 -1.52 17.26 -8.88
N TYR A 65 -0.51 16.41 -9.05
CA TYR A 65 0.65 16.69 -9.89
C TYR A 65 0.25 16.89 -11.36
N GLU A 66 -0.56 15.99 -11.92
CA GLU A 66 -1.03 16.07 -13.31
C GLU A 66 -1.87 17.33 -13.56
N ARG A 67 -2.66 17.79 -12.57
CA ARG A 67 -3.41 19.05 -12.66
C ARG A 67 -2.51 20.28 -12.56
N ALA A 68 -1.51 20.25 -11.68
CA ALA A 68 -0.62 21.39 -11.45
C ALA A 68 0.42 21.55 -12.59
N TYR A 69 0.89 20.45 -13.14
CA TYR A 69 1.96 20.40 -14.14
C TYR A 69 1.58 19.46 -15.28
N PRO A 70 0.72 19.90 -16.22
CA PRO A 70 0.32 19.09 -17.36
C PRO A 70 1.49 18.77 -18.30
N ASN A 71 2.45 19.70 -18.40
CA ASN A 71 3.66 19.56 -19.22
C ASN A 71 4.92 19.71 -18.38
N ARG A 72 6.00 19.01 -18.77
CA ARG A 72 7.31 19.12 -18.13
C ARG A 72 7.87 20.54 -18.18
N ASP A 73 7.62 21.25 -19.28
CA ASP A 73 8.06 22.65 -19.42
C ASP A 73 7.41 23.56 -18.38
N ALA A 74 6.15 23.30 -18.01
CA ALA A 74 5.45 24.06 -16.97
C ALA A 74 6.08 23.82 -15.58
N LEU A 75 6.59 22.61 -15.33
CA LEU A 75 7.35 22.30 -14.11
C LEU A 75 8.70 23.02 -14.11
N VAL A 76 9.43 23.04 -15.24
CA VAL A 76 10.71 23.73 -15.36
C VAL A 76 10.56 25.24 -15.20
N GLN A 77 9.48 25.84 -15.71
CA GLN A 77 9.18 27.27 -15.53
C GLN A 77 8.94 27.67 -14.07
N HIS A 78 8.41 26.77 -13.24
CA HIS A 78 8.21 27.01 -11.81
C HIS A 78 9.42 26.66 -10.95
N LEU A 79 10.45 26.05 -11.55
CA LEU A 79 11.62 25.55 -10.86
C LEU A 79 12.78 26.54 -11.01
N ASP A 80 13.56 26.71 -9.95
CA ASP A 80 14.86 27.37 -10.06
C ASP A 80 15.87 26.41 -10.71
N SER A 81 15.79 26.30 -12.03
CA SER A 81 16.63 25.43 -12.85
C SER A 81 18.13 25.71 -12.67
N ALA A 82 18.51 26.97 -12.45
CA ALA A 82 19.89 27.37 -12.21
C ALA A 82 20.41 26.83 -10.88
N ALA A 83 19.62 26.96 -9.80
CA ALA A 83 19.98 26.39 -8.50
C ALA A 83 20.05 24.86 -8.55
N ILE A 84 19.12 24.21 -9.25
CA ILE A 84 19.10 22.74 -9.39
C ILE A 84 20.32 22.25 -10.16
N ARG A 85 20.68 22.93 -11.27
CA ARG A 85 21.88 22.65 -12.05
C ARG A 85 23.14 22.82 -11.20
N ALA A 86 23.26 23.91 -10.45
CA ALA A 86 24.40 24.13 -9.56
C ALA A 86 24.53 23.02 -8.50
N VAL A 87 23.42 22.56 -7.91
CA VAL A 87 23.41 21.43 -6.96
C VAL A 87 23.81 20.12 -7.64
N ARG A 88 23.35 19.89 -8.88
CA ARG A 88 23.71 18.70 -9.66
C ARG A 88 25.21 18.65 -9.94
N ASP A 89 25.77 19.77 -10.37
CA ASP A 89 27.18 19.84 -10.78
C ASP A 89 28.13 19.78 -9.57
N SER A 90 27.68 20.25 -8.39
CA SER A 90 28.47 20.23 -7.16
C SER A 90 28.33 18.94 -6.32
N ASN A 91 27.09 18.47 -6.11
CA ASN A 91 26.78 17.38 -5.18
C ASN A 91 26.24 16.12 -5.89
N GLY A 92 26.06 16.17 -7.21
CA GLY A 92 25.56 15.06 -8.00
C GLY A 92 24.04 14.97 -8.10
N LEU A 93 23.62 13.99 -8.89
CA LEU A 93 22.23 13.83 -9.35
C LEU A 93 21.24 13.54 -8.20
N VAL A 94 21.63 12.74 -7.21
CA VAL A 94 20.77 12.41 -6.06
C VAL A 94 20.43 13.65 -5.23
N HIS A 95 21.41 14.53 -5.01
CA HIS A 95 21.22 15.77 -4.27
C HIS A 95 20.37 16.77 -5.04
N ALA A 96 20.52 16.83 -6.37
CA ALA A 96 19.68 17.65 -7.23
C ALA A 96 18.22 17.18 -7.25
N ILE A 97 17.96 15.86 -7.33
CA ILE A 97 16.59 15.31 -7.20
C ILE A 97 16.01 15.66 -5.83
N ARG A 98 16.81 15.58 -4.77
CA ARG A 98 16.36 15.93 -3.42
C ARG A 98 16.04 17.41 -3.29
N ALA A 99 16.83 18.29 -3.91
CA ALA A 99 16.56 19.72 -3.97
C ALA A 99 15.28 20.03 -4.76
N LEU A 100 15.07 19.38 -5.91
CA LEU A 100 13.84 19.47 -6.71
C LEU A 100 12.61 19.10 -5.87
N ARG A 101 12.67 17.95 -5.18
CA ARG A 101 11.57 17.48 -4.34
C ARG A 101 11.35 18.31 -3.08
N LYS A 102 12.29 19.16 -2.67
CA LYS A 102 12.03 20.16 -1.62
C LYS A 102 11.18 21.31 -2.14
N GLN A 103 11.39 21.72 -3.40
CA GLN A 103 10.60 22.78 -4.04
C GLN A 103 9.22 22.25 -4.44
N VAL A 104 9.16 21.05 -5.02
CA VAL A 104 7.91 20.42 -5.47
C VAL A 104 7.80 18.99 -4.91
N PRO A 105 7.18 18.81 -3.72
CA PRO A 105 7.21 17.54 -2.98
C PRO A 105 6.43 16.39 -3.63
N ASP A 106 5.44 16.72 -4.47
CA ASP A 106 4.56 15.74 -5.11
C ASP A 106 5.08 15.23 -6.46
N VAL A 107 6.24 15.68 -6.93
CA VAL A 107 6.84 15.19 -8.19
C VAL A 107 7.24 13.72 -8.05
N PRO A 108 6.79 12.84 -8.98
CA PRO A 108 7.27 11.46 -9.05
C PRO A 108 8.79 11.40 -9.22
N ILE A 109 9.46 10.45 -8.56
CA ILE A 109 10.93 10.34 -8.61
C ILE A 109 11.43 10.15 -10.06
N ALA A 110 10.68 9.42 -10.89
CA ALA A 110 11.00 9.21 -12.30
C ALA A 110 11.01 10.53 -13.09
N ASP A 111 9.99 11.37 -12.91
CA ASP A 111 9.92 12.67 -13.58
C ASP A 111 10.94 13.66 -13.03
N ALA A 112 11.15 13.68 -11.70
CA ALA A 112 12.20 14.49 -11.08
C ALA A 112 13.58 14.17 -11.63
N ARG A 113 13.88 12.88 -11.84
CA ARG A 113 15.11 12.42 -12.47
C ARG A 113 15.21 12.92 -13.92
N ALA A 114 14.17 12.71 -14.72
CA ALA A 114 14.16 13.12 -16.12
C ALA A 114 14.37 14.63 -16.27
N VAL A 115 13.75 15.44 -15.40
CA VAL A 115 13.95 16.90 -15.39
C VAL A 115 15.38 17.25 -15.03
N VAL A 116 15.93 16.69 -13.94
CA VAL A 116 17.32 16.96 -13.52
C VAL A 116 18.34 16.52 -14.57
N GLU A 117 18.09 15.44 -15.30
CA GLU A 117 18.96 14.98 -16.40
C GLU A 117 18.84 15.89 -17.65
N SER A 118 17.67 16.48 -17.90
CA SER A 118 17.46 17.40 -19.04
C SER A 118 17.98 18.82 -18.83
N LEU A 119 18.21 19.21 -17.57
CA LEU A 119 18.75 20.52 -17.19
C LEU A 119 20.24 20.65 -17.50
#